data_AF-A0A852GRQ6-F1
#
_entry.id   AF-A0A852GRQ6-F1
#
_cell.length_a   1.000
_cell.length_b   1.000
_cell.length_c   1.000
_cell.angle_alpha   90.00
_cell.angle_beta   90.00
_cell.angle_gamma   90.00
#
_symmetry.space_group_name_H-M   'P 1'
#
loop_
_entity.id
_entity.type
_entity.pdbx_description
1 polymer ?
#
loop_
_entity_poly.entity_id
_entity_poly.type
_entity_poly.pdbx_seq_one_letter_code
_entity_poly.pdbx_strand_id
1 'polypeptide(L)' 'MRILYLLFPFFLLLIQGAAGSSLAPGNKKECERQKGFCGFLKCPFPFIVNGKCSRFFFCCKK' A
#
# COMPACT_ATOMS: atom_id res chain seq x y z
N MET A 1 12.38 -10.34 38.28
CA MET A 1 12.28 -11.32 37.17
C MET A 1 10.85 -11.28 36.60
N ARG A 2 10.59 -10.48 35.55
CA ARG A 2 9.32 -10.47 34.77
C ARG A 2 9.29 -9.45 33.60
N ILE A 3 10.35 -8.68 33.39
CA ILE A 3 10.42 -7.62 32.35
C ILE A 3 10.63 -8.18 30.92
N LEU A 4 11.18 -9.39 30.78
CA LEU A 4 11.44 -9.99 29.46
C LEU A 4 10.15 -10.23 28.64
N TYR A 5 9.01 -10.42 29.28
CA TYR A 5 7.73 -10.70 28.60
C TYR A 5 7.04 -9.45 28.04
N LEU A 6 7.45 -8.24 28.46
CA LEU A 6 6.89 -6.98 27.95
C LEU A 6 7.57 -6.53 26.64
N LEU A 7 8.78 -7.01 26.34
CA LEU A 7 9.45 -6.68 25.08
C LEU A 7 8.71 -7.29 23.87
N PHE A 8 8.27 -8.54 24.00
CA PHE A 8 7.66 -9.30 22.90
C PHE A 8 6.43 -8.63 22.25
N PRO A 9 5.42 -8.11 22.99
CA PRO A 9 4.28 -7.42 22.38
C PRO A 9 4.67 -6.10 21.69
N PHE A 10 5.72 -5.43 22.16
CA PHE A 10 6.19 -4.17 21.58
C PHE A 10 6.78 -4.37 20.17
N PHE A 11 7.51 -5.48 19.97
CA PHE A 11 8.02 -5.85 18.64
C PHE A 11 6.90 -6.26 17.67
N LEU A 12 5.86 -6.95 18.14
CA LEU A 12 4.72 -7.33 17.29
C LEU A 12 3.92 -6.12 16.80
N LEU A 13 3.73 -5.11 17.65
CA LEU A 13 3.07 -3.84 17.28
C LEU A 13 3.85 -3.06 16.22
N LEU A 14 5.19 -3.03 16.30
CA LEU A 14 6.05 -2.40 15.29
C LEU A 14 5.94 -3.08 13.92
N ILE A 15 5.80 -4.40 13.89
CA ILE A 15 5.67 -5.18 12.65
C ILE A 15 4.28 -4.95 12.00
N GLN A 16 3.22 -4.81 12.80
CA GLN A 16 1.87 -4.50 12.28
C GLN A 16 1.71 -3.05 11.84
N GLY A 17 2.44 -2.11 12.42
CA GLY A 17 2.46 -0.69 11.98
C GLY A 17 2.94 -0.49 10.54
N ALA A 18 3.77 -1.41 10.01
CA ALA A 18 4.23 -1.38 8.63
C ALA A 18 3.23 -2.01 7.64
N ALA A 19 2.36 -2.91 8.10
CA ALA A 19 1.38 -3.61 7.26
C ALA A 19 0.09 -2.80 7.01
N GLY A 20 -0.16 -1.76 7.81
CA GLY A 20 -1.37 -0.91 7.70
C GLY A 20 -1.30 0.22 6.65
N SER A 21 -0.15 0.46 6.03
CA SER A 21 0.05 1.70 5.23
C SER A 21 -0.20 1.57 3.73
N SER A 22 -0.63 0.41 3.22
CA SER A 22 -0.80 0.24 1.77
C SER A 22 -1.98 -0.66 1.41
N LEU A 23 -3.19 -0.20 1.74
CA LEU A 23 -4.42 -0.60 1.05
C LEU A 23 -4.42 -0.18 -0.43
N ALA A 24 -3.53 0.76 -0.79
CA ALA A 24 -3.20 1.09 -2.16
C ALA A 24 -2.28 0.01 -2.77
N PRO A 25 -2.59 -0.59 -3.93
CA PRO A 25 -1.63 -1.37 -4.70
C PRO A 25 -0.32 -0.62 -4.80
N GLY A 26 0.73 -1.19 -4.19
CA GLY A 26 2.10 -0.67 -4.22
C GLY A 26 2.90 -1.17 -5.41
N ASN A 27 2.28 -1.93 -6.32
CA ASN A 27 2.95 -2.54 -7.45
C ASN A 27 2.03 -2.59 -8.69
N LYS A 28 2.63 -2.43 -9.87
CA LYS A 28 1.96 -2.50 -11.18
C LYS A 28 1.15 -3.78 -11.34
N LYS A 29 1.71 -4.94 -10.97
CA LYS A 29 1.04 -6.25 -11.11
C LYS A 29 -0.29 -6.32 -10.34
N GLU A 30 -0.35 -5.71 -9.16
CA GLU A 30 -1.57 -5.70 -8.34
C GLU A 30 -2.62 -4.75 -8.93
N CYS A 31 -2.19 -3.60 -9.44
CA CYS A 31 -3.07 -2.68 -10.17
C CYS A 31 -3.71 -3.35 -11.39
N GLU A 32 -2.91 -4.07 -12.19
CA GLU A 32 -3.36 -4.81 -13.37
C GLU A 32 -4.31 -5.96 -13.00
N ARG A 33 -4.04 -6.70 -11.91
CA ARG A 33 -4.96 -7.72 -11.37
C ARG A 33 -6.33 -7.15 -11.01
N GLN A 34 -6.36 -5.92 -10.50
CA GLN A 34 -7.59 -5.21 -10.18
C GLN A 34 -8.27 -4.56 -11.40
N LYS A 35 -7.85 -4.89 -12.63
CA LYS A 35 -8.31 -4.30 -13.90
C LYS A 35 -8.08 -2.78 -13.98
N GLY A 36 -7.08 -2.28 -13.27
CA GLY A 36 -6.58 -0.91 -13.36
C GLY A 36 -5.33 -0.81 -14.25
N PHE A 37 -4.84 0.40 -14.43
CA PHE A 37 -3.60 0.68 -15.16
C PHE A 37 -2.75 1.72 -14.43
N CYS A 38 -1.46 1.83 -14.77
CA CYS A 38 -0.57 2.81 -14.16
C CYS A 38 -0.57 4.14 -14.96
N GLY A 39 -1.15 5.20 -14.39
CA GLY A 39 -1.12 6.55 -14.96
C GLY A 39 0.02 7.41 -14.40
N PHE A 40 0.59 8.30 -15.22
CA PHE A 40 1.69 9.19 -14.83
C PHE A 40 1.18 10.46 -14.16
N LEU A 41 1.67 10.77 -12.95
CA LEU A 41 1.30 11.89 -12.07
C LEU A 41 -0.16 11.98 -11.63
N LYS A 42 -1.13 11.68 -12.51
CA LYS A 42 -2.57 11.75 -12.28
C LYS A 42 -3.31 10.73 -13.14
N CYS A 43 -4.52 10.39 -12.73
CA CYS A 43 -5.41 9.56 -13.53
C CYS A 43 -6.27 10.45 -14.45
N PRO A 44 -6.46 10.06 -15.72
CA PRO A 44 -7.41 10.75 -16.59
C PRO A 44 -8.84 10.50 -16.10
N PHE A 45 -9.73 11.48 -16.26
CA PHE A 45 -11.16 11.28 -16.01
C PHE A 45 -11.70 10.23 -16.99
N PRO A 46 -12.51 9.24 -16.57
CA PRO A 46 -13.23 9.09 -15.29
C PRO A 46 -12.53 8.17 -14.25
N PHE A 47 -11.22 7.95 -14.38
CA PHE A 47 -10.49 7.02 -13.51
C PHE A 47 -10.00 7.71 -12.23
N ILE A 48 -10.20 7.05 -11.08
CA ILE A 48 -9.74 7.46 -9.77
C ILE A 48 -8.39 6.83 -9.41
N VAL A 49 -7.63 7.51 -8.56
CA VAL A 49 -6.38 6.99 -7.99
C VAL A 49 -6.73 5.94 -6.94
N ASN A 50 -6.44 4.69 -7.24
CA ASN A 50 -6.64 3.56 -6.32
C ASN A 50 -5.32 3.11 -5.66
N GLY A 51 -4.16 3.62 -6.08
CA GLY A 51 -2.89 3.33 -5.40
C GLY A 51 -1.66 3.87 -6.13
N LYS A 52 -0.48 3.29 -5.89
CA LYS A 52 0.80 3.71 -6.50
C LYS A 52 1.52 2.55 -7.18
N CYS A 53 1.75 2.67 -8.48
CA CYS A 53 2.58 1.72 -9.21
C CYS A 53 4.08 1.99 -9.04
N SER A 54 4.48 3.26 -8.87
CA SER A 54 5.87 3.70 -8.72
C SER A 54 5.92 5.11 -8.10
N ARG A 55 7.10 5.74 -8.01
CA ARG A 55 7.30 7.07 -7.42
C ARG A 55 6.42 8.15 -8.07
N PHE A 56 6.25 8.08 -9.39
CA PHE A 56 5.49 9.04 -10.19
C PHE A 56 4.29 8.42 -10.93
N PHE A 57 4.02 7.14 -10.70
CA PHE A 57 2.93 6.43 -11.36
C PHE A 57 1.90 5.97 -10.34
N PHE A 58 0.64 6.28 -10.61
CA PHE A 58 -0.50 5.94 -9.78
C PHE A 58 -1.32 4.83 -10.42
N CYS A 59 -1.87 3.93 -9.61
CA CYS A 59 -2.84 2.96 -10.10
C CYS A 59 -4.17 3.68 -10.33
N CYS A 60 -4.62 3.69 -11.57
CA CYS A 60 -5.85 4.29 -12.04
C CYS A 60 -6.88 3.21 -12.30
N LYS A 61 -8.06 3.37 -11.69
CA LYS A 61 -9.18 2.44 -11.81
C LYS A 61 -10.48 3.24 -11.94
N LYS A 62 -11.45 2.70 -12.67
CA LYS A 62 -12.77 3.34 -12.79
C LYS A 62 -13.59 3.10 -11.53
#